data_AF-A0A504CPY1-F1
#
_entry.id   AF-A0A504CPY1-F1
#
_cell.length_a   1.000
_cell.length_b   1.000
_cell.length_c   1.000
_cell.angle_alpha   90.00
_cell.angle_beta   90.00
_cell.angle_gamma   90.00
#
_symmetry.space_group_name_H-M   'P 1'
#
loop_
_entity.id
_entity.type
_entity.pdbx_description
1 polymer ?
#
loop_
_entity_poly.entity_id
_entity_poly.type
_entity_poly.pdbx_seq_one_letter_code
_entity_poly.pdbx_strand_id
1 'polypeptide(L)'
;MIEIEGITKRYDATTVVDDVSMVIEPRTVCVIVGTSGSGKTTLLRMINRLVEPTAGIIKLDGADNRSVPGYELRRSIGYAIQGHGLFPHRTVAQNIATVPVLLGWDKARIKARVDELMTLYQLDPEAFGPRYPHELSGGQQQRVGVARALAAEPNVLLMDEPFGALDPIIRTKAQEDLLAIQKRFGTTIILVTHDMEEAVHLGDKIAVMDAGKLVQYAKPAEILANPASSFVETLVGASERPFRLLSLGRVRDAVEKGTADGEAIPGDASQRDALAELLWSGRPALPVKGADGKPLGRVTVDGLVKRAARPA
;
A
#
# COMPACT_ATOMS: atom_id res chain seq x y z
N MET A 1 -3.11 -14.77 -6.97
CA MET A 1 -3.90 -15.05 -5.75
C MET A 1 -2.96 -15.61 -4.70
N ILE A 2 -3.12 -15.23 -3.44
CA ILE A 2 -2.29 -15.73 -2.33
C ILE A 2 -3.22 -16.28 -1.26
N GLU A 3 -3.05 -17.54 -0.91
CA GLU A 3 -3.85 -18.22 0.11
C GLU A 3 -2.94 -18.59 1.27
N ILE A 4 -3.32 -18.19 2.48
CA ILE A 4 -2.62 -18.49 3.71
C ILE A 4 -3.56 -19.34 4.55
N GLU A 5 -3.12 -20.55 4.91
CA GLU A 5 -3.93 -21.56 5.59
C GLU A 5 -3.24 -22.02 6.88
N GLY A 6 -3.79 -21.59 8.02
CA GLY A 6 -3.35 -21.98 9.37
C GLY A 6 -1.85 -21.75 9.62
N ILE A 7 -1.30 -20.67 9.07
CA ILE A 7 0.14 -20.45 9.10
C ILE A 7 0.59 -20.13 10.52
N THR A 8 1.57 -20.88 11.02
CA THR A 8 2.11 -20.73 12.36
C THR A 8 3.62 -20.66 12.29
N LYS A 9 4.23 -19.70 13.01
CA LYS A 9 5.67 -19.61 13.21
C LYS A 9 6.01 -19.61 14.70
N ARG A 10 6.78 -20.62 15.11
CA ARG A 10 7.38 -20.74 16.44
C ARG A 10 8.90 -20.60 16.36
N TYR A 11 9.45 -19.86 17.31
CA TYR A 11 10.87 -19.82 17.63
C TYR A 11 11.03 -20.35 19.05
N ASP A 12 11.51 -21.58 19.17
CA ASP A 12 11.55 -22.32 20.43
C ASP A 12 10.18 -22.32 21.14
N ALA A 13 10.08 -21.72 22.32
CA ALA A 13 8.83 -21.63 23.09
C ALA A 13 7.92 -20.45 22.66
N THR A 14 8.41 -19.53 21.83
CA THR A 14 7.68 -18.30 21.47
C THR A 14 6.96 -18.45 20.14
N THR A 15 5.64 -18.28 20.15
CA THR A 15 4.84 -18.24 18.92
C THR A 15 4.72 -16.79 18.44
N VAL A 16 5.23 -16.50 17.24
CA VAL A 16 5.27 -15.14 16.66
C VAL A 16 4.17 -14.92 15.63
N VAL A 17 3.72 -16.00 14.97
CA VAL A 17 2.52 -16.02 14.14
C VAL A 17 1.74 -17.27 14.54
N ASP A 18 0.46 -17.13 14.86
CA ASP A 18 -0.36 -18.19 15.44
C ASP A 18 -1.66 -18.36 14.63
N ASP A 19 -1.72 -19.46 13.87
CA ASP A 19 -2.90 -19.92 13.11
C ASP A 19 -3.53 -18.84 12.22
N VAL A 20 -2.71 -18.12 11.46
CA VAL A 20 -3.20 -17.05 10.57
C VAL A 20 -3.74 -17.66 9.27
N SER A 21 -4.98 -17.30 8.92
CA SER A 21 -5.62 -17.70 7.67
C SER A 21 -6.25 -16.52 6.95
N MET A 22 -5.92 -16.31 5.68
CA MET A 22 -6.53 -15.28 4.83
C MET A 22 -6.30 -15.55 3.35
N VAL A 23 -7.18 -15.01 2.50
CA VAL A 23 -7.05 -15.07 1.05
C VAL A 23 -6.91 -13.65 0.50
N ILE A 24 -5.81 -13.40 -0.20
CA ILE A 24 -5.52 -12.13 -0.86
C ILE A 24 -5.82 -12.28 -2.34
N GLU A 25 -6.79 -11.49 -2.82
CA GLU A 25 -7.18 -11.45 -4.21
C GLU A 25 -6.03 -10.99 -5.13
N PRO A 26 -5.99 -11.48 -6.38
CA PRO A 26 -5.03 -10.98 -7.35
C PRO A 26 -5.33 -9.52 -7.70
N ARG A 27 -4.27 -8.76 -8.02
CA ARG A 27 -4.38 -7.36 -8.47
C ARG A 27 -5.08 -6.43 -7.47
N THR A 28 -4.92 -6.70 -6.18
CA THR A 28 -5.38 -5.82 -5.10
C THR A 28 -4.22 -5.43 -4.20
N VAL A 29 -4.43 -4.41 -3.37
CA VAL A 29 -3.55 -4.02 -2.28
C VAL A 29 -4.09 -4.57 -0.97
N CYS A 30 -3.37 -5.49 -0.36
CA CYS A 30 -3.61 -5.96 0.99
C CYS A 30 -2.65 -5.26 1.96
N VAL A 31 -3.19 -4.55 2.94
CA VAL A 31 -2.38 -3.88 3.97
C VAL A 31 -2.44 -4.65 5.27
N ILE A 32 -1.29 -5.02 5.83
CA ILE A 32 -1.17 -5.69 7.12
C ILE A 32 -0.77 -4.64 8.16
N VAL A 33 -1.64 -4.42 9.16
CA VAL A 33 -1.47 -3.45 10.24
C VAL A 33 -1.41 -4.13 11.60
N GLY A 34 -0.80 -3.44 12.57
CA GLY A 34 -0.70 -3.94 13.93
C GLY A 34 0.47 -3.31 14.68
N THR A 35 0.53 -3.53 15.99
CA THR A 35 1.58 -3.01 16.86
C THR A 35 2.95 -3.62 16.54
N SER A 36 4.02 -3.01 17.07
CA SER A 36 5.35 -3.61 17.00
C SER A 36 5.32 -4.99 17.66
N GLY A 37 5.96 -5.98 17.02
CA GLY A 37 5.97 -7.36 17.53
C GLY A 37 4.73 -8.21 17.19
N SER A 38 3.72 -7.68 16.49
CA SER A 38 2.51 -8.46 16.15
C SER A 38 2.68 -9.56 15.09
N GLY A 39 3.90 -9.76 14.56
CA GLY A 39 4.21 -10.83 13.62
C GLY A 39 4.13 -10.47 12.13
N LYS A 40 3.81 -9.22 11.76
CA LYS A 40 3.61 -8.75 10.37
C LYS A 40 4.79 -9.05 9.44
N THR A 41 5.99 -8.58 9.81
CA THR A 41 7.22 -8.82 9.03
C THR A 41 7.55 -10.31 8.93
N THR A 42 7.30 -11.09 9.99
CA THR A 42 7.50 -12.54 9.99
C THR A 42 6.54 -13.21 9.00
N LEU A 43 5.26 -12.83 8.99
CA LEU A 43 4.27 -13.30 8.03
C LEU A 43 4.69 -12.96 6.59
N LEU A 44 5.11 -11.72 6.34
CA LEU A 44 5.58 -11.28 5.02
C LEU A 44 6.81 -12.09 4.56
N ARG A 45 7.75 -12.37 5.46
CA ARG A 45 8.94 -13.20 5.18
C ARG A 45 8.60 -14.67 4.93
N MET A 46 7.52 -15.19 5.50
CA MET A 46 7.03 -16.55 5.21
C MET A 46 6.42 -16.66 3.82
N ILE A 47 5.72 -15.62 3.34
CA ILE A 47 5.18 -15.59 1.97
C ILE A 47 6.30 -15.76 0.94
N ASN A 48 7.41 -15.02 1.10
CA ASN A 48 8.59 -15.10 0.23
C ASN A 48 9.60 -16.22 0.62
N ARG A 49 9.23 -17.06 1.59
CA ARG A 49 10.03 -18.16 2.13
C ARG A 49 11.47 -17.79 2.50
N LEU A 50 11.66 -16.60 3.06
CA LEU A 50 12.88 -16.22 3.80
C LEU A 50 12.88 -16.83 5.20
N VAL A 51 11.68 -17.08 5.74
CA VAL A 51 11.43 -17.81 6.97
C VAL A 51 10.51 -18.96 6.61
N GLU A 52 10.88 -20.18 6.99
CA GLU A 52 9.99 -21.34 6.83
C GLU A 52 8.93 -21.33 7.95
N PRO A 53 7.65 -21.57 7.64
CA PRO A 53 6.61 -21.75 8.65
C PRO A 53 6.85 -23.02 9.46
N THR A 54 6.40 -23.02 10.72
CA THR A 54 6.42 -24.22 11.57
C THR A 54 5.25 -25.15 11.23
N ALA A 55 4.10 -24.59 10.89
CA ALA A 55 2.91 -25.31 10.44
C ALA A 55 2.08 -24.44 9.48
N GLY A 56 1.13 -25.06 8.79
CA GLY A 56 0.28 -24.41 7.78
C GLY A 56 0.90 -24.38 6.39
N ILE A 57 0.20 -23.73 5.46
CA ILE A 57 0.54 -23.70 4.03
C ILE A 57 0.33 -22.28 3.49
N ILE A 58 1.22 -21.86 2.59
CA ILE A 58 1.04 -20.65 1.77
C ILE A 58 1.03 -21.09 0.31
N LYS A 59 -0.05 -20.77 -0.41
CA LYS A 59 -0.17 -21.02 -1.84
C LYS A 59 -0.07 -19.71 -2.62
N LEU A 60 0.70 -19.73 -3.70
CA LEU A 60 0.81 -18.65 -4.68
C LEU A 60 0.25 -19.17 -6.00
N ASP A 61 -0.82 -18.54 -6.48
CA ASP A 61 -1.54 -18.96 -7.70
C ASP A 61 -1.91 -20.46 -7.69
N GLY A 62 -2.33 -20.96 -6.53
CA GLY A 62 -2.74 -22.35 -6.31
C GLY A 62 -1.62 -23.35 -6.00
N ALA A 63 -0.34 -22.94 -6.11
CA ALA A 63 0.80 -23.80 -5.80
C ALA A 63 1.41 -23.49 -4.43
N ASP A 64 1.65 -24.52 -3.61
CA ASP A 64 2.38 -24.37 -2.34
C ASP A 64 3.76 -23.74 -2.59
N ASN A 65 4.12 -22.69 -1.85
CA ASN A 65 5.39 -21.98 -2.03
C ASN A 65 6.64 -22.83 -1.69
N ARG A 66 6.46 -24.00 -1.05
CA ARG A 66 7.50 -25.00 -0.80
C ARG A 66 7.79 -25.90 -2.00
N SER A 67 6.87 -25.95 -2.97
CA SER A 67 7.02 -26.79 -4.18
C SER A 67 8.09 -26.28 -5.16
N VAL A 68 8.47 -25.01 -5.05
CA VAL A 68 9.48 -24.34 -5.91
C VAL A 68 10.75 -24.09 -5.09
N PRO A 69 11.98 -24.16 -5.63
CA PRO A 69 13.18 -23.75 -4.89
C PRO A 69 13.09 -22.31 -4.39
N GLY A 70 13.45 -22.04 -3.13
CA GLY A 70 13.24 -20.72 -2.52
C GLY A 70 13.93 -19.56 -3.25
N TYR A 71 15.05 -19.80 -3.92
CA TYR A 71 15.71 -18.75 -4.72
C TYR A 71 14.95 -18.42 -6.01
N GLU A 72 14.22 -19.37 -6.60
CA GLU A 72 13.38 -19.14 -7.78
C GLU A 72 12.11 -18.41 -7.38
N LEU A 73 11.49 -18.85 -6.27
CA LEU A 73 10.36 -18.16 -5.65
C LEU A 73 10.67 -16.68 -5.42
N ARG A 74 11.81 -16.38 -4.77
CA ARG A 74 12.26 -15.01 -4.50
C ARG A 74 12.55 -14.18 -5.74
N ARG A 75 12.82 -14.78 -6.89
CA ARG A 75 13.00 -14.03 -8.15
C ARG A 75 11.66 -13.72 -8.82
N SER A 76 10.63 -14.50 -8.55
CA SER A 76 9.26 -14.27 -9.05
C SER A 76 8.46 -13.25 -8.22
N ILE A 77 8.91 -12.98 -7.00
CA ILE A 77 8.28 -12.05 -6.06
C ILE A 77 9.14 -10.79 -5.93
N GLY A 78 8.54 -9.62 -6.17
CA GLY A 78 9.17 -8.35 -5.83
C GLY A 78 9.19 -8.18 -4.32
N TYR A 79 10.32 -7.81 -3.73
CA TYR A 79 10.41 -7.53 -2.30
C TYR A 79 11.15 -6.22 -2.01
N ALA A 80 10.40 -5.23 -1.52
CA ALA A 80 10.91 -4.00 -0.93
C ALA A 80 11.02 -4.20 0.59
N ILE A 81 12.23 -4.50 1.06
CA ILE A 81 12.52 -4.69 2.49
C ILE A 81 12.49 -3.37 3.26
N GLN A 82 12.42 -3.45 4.59
CA GLN A 82 12.57 -2.28 5.47
C GLN A 82 13.93 -1.61 5.22
N GLY A 83 13.91 -0.29 5.03
CA GLY A 83 15.04 0.47 4.50
C GLY A 83 15.14 0.37 2.98
N HIS A 84 16.32 0.63 2.41
CA HIS A 84 16.46 0.75 0.96
C HIS A 84 16.93 -0.57 0.32
N GLY A 85 17.63 -1.39 1.11
CA GLY A 85 18.17 -2.70 0.69
C GLY A 85 19.10 -2.66 -0.52
N LEU A 86 19.61 -1.49 -0.90
CA LEU A 86 20.44 -1.30 -2.10
C LEU A 86 21.84 -1.87 -1.88
N PHE A 87 22.42 -2.41 -2.95
CA PHE A 87 23.81 -2.84 -2.96
C PHE A 87 24.72 -1.59 -3.08
N PRO A 88 25.52 -1.26 -2.06
CA PRO A 88 26.25 0.01 -2.01
C PRO A 88 27.37 0.10 -3.05
N HIS A 89 27.88 -1.05 -3.51
CA HIS A 89 28.94 -1.18 -4.51
C HIS A 89 28.41 -1.27 -5.95
N ARG A 90 27.11 -1.06 -6.16
CA ARG A 90 26.47 -1.08 -7.48
C ARG A 90 25.79 0.25 -7.74
N THR A 91 25.76 0.67 -9.01
CA THR A 91 25.03 1.88 -9.40
C THR A 91 23.52 1.70 -9.27
N VAL A 92 22.76 2.77 -9.39
CA VAL A 92 21.28 2.75 -9.42
C VAL A 92 20.76 1.82 -10.51
N ALA A 93 21.26 1.98 -11.74
CA ALA A 93 20.84 1.14 -12.86
C ALA A 93 21.15 -0.34 -12.61
N GLN A 94 22.33 -0.64 -12.04
CA GLN A 94 22.72 -2.01 -11.69
C GLN A 94 21.90 -2.59 -10.54
N ASN A 95 21.50 -1.77 -9.57
CA ASN A 95 20.60 -2.18 -8.51
C ASN A 95 19.27 -2.62 -9.10
N ILE A 96 18.63 -1.78 -9.93
CA ILE A 96 17.34 -2.08 -10.57
C ILE A 96 17.45 -3.32 -11.47
N ALA A 97 18.53 -3.45 -12.24
CA ALA A 97 18.76 -4.57 -13.15
C ALA A 97 19.03 -5.92 -12.46
N THR A 98 19.18 -5.98 -11.13
CA THR A 98 19.70 -7.18 -10.45
C THR A 98 18.88 -8.44 -10.72
N VAL A 99 17.55 -8.40 -10.57
CA VAL A 99 16.72 -9.59 -10.77
C VAL A 99 16.58 -9.95 -12.26
N PRO A 100 16.34 -9.01 -13.19
CA PRO A 100 16.38 -9.29 -14.63
C PRO A 100 17.67 -9.99 -15.10
N VAL A 101 18.83 -9.59 -14.58
CA VAL A 101 20.11 -10.26 -14.86
C VAL A 101 20.11 -11.70 -14.35
N LEU A 102 19.62 -11.94 -13.13
CA LEU A 102 19.52 -13.30 -12.56
C LEU A 102 18.52 -14.20 -13.28
N LEU A 103 17.54 -13.61 -13.97
CA LEU A 103 16.59 -14.30 -14.85
C LEU A 103 17.11 -14.50 -16.27
N GLY A 104 18.32 -14.01 -16.59
CA GLY A 104 18.95 -14.19 -17.89
C GLY A 104 18.30 -13.37 -19.01
N TRP A 105 17.66 -12.25 -18.70
CA TRP A 105 17.11 -11.35 -19.73
C TRP A 105 18.22 -10.79 -20.61
N ASP A 106 17.90 -10.48 -21.86
CA ASP A 106 18.84 -9.85 -22.77
C ASP A 106 19.15 -8.40 -22.34
N LYS A 107 20.35 -7.92 -22.68
CA LYS A 107 20.84 -6.59 -22.24
C LYS A 107 19.96 -5.44 -22.72
N ALA A 108 19.34 -5.54 -23.90
CA ALA A 108 18.52 -4.48 -24.46
C ALA A 108 17.20 -4.37 -23.69
N ARG A 109 16.55 -5.50 -23.41
CA ARG A 109 15.36 -5.57 -22.55
C ARG A 109 15.65 -5.07 -21.15
N ILE A 110 16.78 -5.45 -20.54
CA ILE A 110 17.17 -4.96 -19.21
C ILE A 110 17.30 -3.43 -19.23
N LYS A 111 18.03 -2.86 -20.20
CA LYS A 111 18.19 -1.41 -20.30
C LYS A 111 16.84 -0.71 -20.47
N ALA A 112 16.00 -1.16 -21.39
CA ALA A 112 14.69 -0.57 -21.62
C ALA A 112 13.82 -0.61 -20.36
N ARG A 113 13.83 -1.73 -19.64
CA ARG A 113 13.06 -1.88 -18.39
C ARG A 113 13.58 -0.99 -17.26
N VAL A 114 14.90 -0.89 -17.11
CA VAL A 114 15.53 0.00 -16.12
C VAL A 114 15.18 1.44 -16.41
N ASP A 115 15.32 1.88 -17.65
CA ASP A 115 14.99 3.25 -18.06
C ASP A 115 13.50 3.55 -17.82
N GLU A 116 12.59 2.63 -18.20
CA GLU A 116 11.15 2.76 -17.95
C GLU A 116 10.84 2.99 -16.46
N LEU A 117 11.42 2.16 -15.58
CA LEU A 117 11.17 2.25 -14.14
C LEU A 117 11.79 3.51 -13.54
N MET A 118 12.99 3.89 -13.97
CA MET A 118 13.63 5.13 -13.54
C MET A 118 12.78 6.35 -13.91
N THR A 119 12.34 6.45 -15.16
CA THR A 119 11.43 7.52 -15.61
C THR A 119 10.12 7.51 -14.83
N LEU A 120 9.52 6.34 -14.58
CA LEU A 120 8.29 6.22 -13.80
C LEU A 120 8.42 6.78 -12.38
N TYR A 121 9.59 6.60 -11.75
CA TYR A 121 9.90 7.14 -10.42
C TYR A 121 10.51 8.55 -10.44
N GLN A 122 10.47 9.23 -11.58
CA GLN A 122 11.01 10.57 -11.77
C GLN A 122 12.52 10.64 -11.46
N LEU A 123 13.24 9.57 -11.76
CA LEU A 123 14.68 9.49 -11.71
C LEU A 123 15.17 9.51 -13.15
N ASP A 124 15.74 10.61 -13.59
CA ASP A 124 16.29 10.70 -14.95
C ASP A 124 17.36 9.59 -15.17
N PRO A 125 17.19 8.69 -16.15
CA PRO A 125 18.08 7.55 -16.34
C PRO A 125 19.55 7.94 -16.57
N GLU A 126 19.79 9.03 -17.29
CA GLU A 126 21.15 9.48 -17.61
C GLU A 126 21.83 10.11 -16.39
N ALA A 127 21.10 10.95 -15.63
CA ALA A 127 21.64 11.66 -14.48
C ALA A 127 21.77 10.78 -13.22
N PHE A 128 20.86 9.83 -13.02
CA PHE A 128 20.81 8.99 -11.82
C PHE A 128 21.35 7.58 -12.02
N GLY A 129 21.25 7.01 -13.23
CA GLY A 129 21.65 5.63 -13.52
C GLY A 129 23.11 5.30 -13.15
N PRO A 130 24.08 6.20 -13.40
CA PRO A 130 25.48 6.02 -13.04
C PRO A 130 25.77 6.20 -11.55
N ARG A 131 24.89 6.85 -10.80
CA ARG A 131 25.13 7.16 -9.38
C ARG A 131 25.10 5.91 -8.52
N TYR A 132 25.75 5.98 -7.37
CA TYR A 132 25.73 5.01 -6.30
C TYR A 132 24.70 5.39 -5.23
N PRO A 133 24.21 4.43 -4.41
CA PRO A 133 23.21 4.69 -3.37
C PRO A 133 23.55 5.83 -2.41
N HIS A 134 24.83 5.99 -2.05
CA HIS A 134 25.27 7.04 -1.11
C HIS A 134 25.20 8.46 -1.70
N GLU A 135 25.03 8.60 -3.02
CA GLU A 135 24.87 9.87 -3.73
C GLU A 135 23.39 10.30 -3.84
N LEU A 136 22.49 9.55 -3.20
CA LEU A 136 21.03 9.76 -3.27
C LEU A 136 20.45 10.14 -1.91
N SER A 137 19.38 10.93 -1.92
CA SER A 137 18.55 11.16 -0.73
C SER A 137 17.83 9.87 -0.30
N GLY A 138 17.40 9.78 0.96
CA GLY A 138 16.69 8.59 1.46
C GLY A 138 15.42 8.26 0.66
N GLY A 139 14.66 9.28 0.25
CA GLY A 139 13.49 9.11 -0.62
C GLY A 139 13.84 8.59 -2.02
N GLN A 140 14.94 9.05 -2.60
CA GLN A 140 15.45 8.52 -3.88
C GLN A 140 15.90 7.07 -3.74
N GLN A 141 16.61 6.72 -2.67
CA GLN A 141 17.03 5.34 -2.40
C GLN A 141 15.83 4.41 -2.25
N GLN A 142 14.76 4.87 -1.58
CA GLN A 142 13.51 4.12 -1.47
C GLN A 142 12.88 3.84 -2.83
N ARG A 143 12.76 4.87 -3.70
CA ARG A 143 12.23 4.71 -5.06
C ARG A 143 13.05 3.69 -5.87
N VAL A 144 14.37 3.72 -5.77
CA VAL A 144 15.25 2.72 -6.42
C VAL A 144 14.99 1.32 -5.86
N GLY A 145 14.78 1.18 -4.54
CA GLY A 145 14.45 -0.09 -3.90
C GLY A 145 13.15 -0.70 -4.43
N VAL A 146 12.09 0.11 -4.57
CA VAL A 146 10.81 -0.34 -5.14
C VAL A 146 10.94 -0.61 -6.64
N ALA A 147 11.65 0.23 -7.40
CA ALA A 147 11.94 0.00 -8.82
C ALA A 147 12.63 -1.35 -9.04
N ARG A 148 13.65 -1.67 -8.23
CA ARG A 148 14.31 -2.99 -8.27
C ARG A 148 13.35 -4.14 -7.98
N ALA A 149 12.45 -3.97 -7.02
CA ALA A 149 11.46 -5.00 -6.69
C ALA A 149 10.49 -5.24 -7.86
N LEU A 150 10.19 -4.23 -8.66
CA LEU A 150 9.31 -4.31 -9.84
C LEU A 150 10.02 -4.67 -11.15
N ALA A 151 11.37 -4.70 -11.15
CA ALA A 151 12.19 -4.85 -12.35
C ALA A 151 11.88 -6.12 -13.12
N ALA A 152 11.64 -7.23 -12.41
CA ALA A 152 11.34 -8.53 -12.99
C ALA A 152 9.86 -8.78 -13.30
N GLU A 153 9.04 -7.72 -13.36
CA GLU A 153 7.59 -7.81 -13.65
C GLU A 153 6.85 -8.82 -12.73
N PRO A 154 7.01 -8.73 -11.40
CA PRO A 154 6.44 -9.73 -10.52
C PRO A 154 4.91 -9.63 -10.44
N ASN A 155 4.25 -10.78 -10.30
CA ASN A 155 2.81 -10.84 -10.00
C ASN A 155 2.49 -10.39 -8.57
N VAL A 156 3.47 -10.49 -7.67
CA VAL A 156 3.36 -10.17 -6.25
C VAL A 156 4.48 -9.22 -5.84
N LEU A 157 4.12 -8.10 -5.21
CA LEU A 157 5.05 -7.17 -4.58
C LEU A 157 4.81 -7.16 -3.08
N LEU A 158 5.85 -7.49 -2.32
CA LEU A 158 5.88 -7.42 -0.86
C LEU A 158 6.60 -6.14 -0.44
N MET A 159 6.05 -5.41 0.53
CA MET A 159 6.63 -4.17 1.04
C MET A 159 6.57 -4.14 2.56
N ASP A 160 7.70 -3.92 3.22
CA ASP A 160 7.82 -3.92 4.68
C ASP A 160 8.14 -2.52 5.20
N GLU A 161 7.13 -1.82 5.72
CA GLU A 161 7.18 -0.41 6.16
C GLU A 161 7.85 0.53 5.15
N PRO A 162 7.41 0.54 3.87
CA PRO A 162 8.17 1.19 2.80
C PRO A 162 8.17 2.73 2.89
N PHE A 163 7.32 3.33 3.70
CA PHE A 163 7.23 4.79 3.83
C PHE A 163 7.52 5.32 5.25
N GLY A 164 7.85 4.44 6.20
CA GLY A 164 8.02 4.81 7.61
C GLY A 164 9.12 5.85 7.85
N ALA A 165 10.17 5.86 7.01
CA ALA A 165 11.30 6.79 7.13
C ALA A 165 11.15 8.08 6.29
N LEU A 166 10.01 8.27 5.59
CA LEU A 166 9.78 9.42 4.72
C LEU A 166 9.06 10.54 5.49
N ASP A 167 9.43 11.79 5.18
CA ASP A 167 8.67 12.96 5.61
C ASP A 167 7.25 12.96 5.00
N PRO A 168 6.29 13.69 5.59
CA PRO A 168 4.89 13.63 5.18
C PRO A 168 4.64 13.95 3.70
N ILE A 169 5.37 14.92 3.12
CA ILE A 169 5.15 15.34 1.74
C ILE A 169 5.63 14.25 0.77
N ILE A 170 6.83 13.73 1.00
CA ILE A 170 7.39 12.66 0.16
C ILE A 170 6.60 11.36 0.34
N ARG A 171 6.11 11.08 1.56
CA ARG A 171 5.27 9.91 1.87
C ARG A 171 4.00 9.89 1.03
N THR A 172 3.20 10.96 1.05
CA THR A 172 1.95 11.04 0.28
C THR A 172 2.23 10.81 -1.21
N LYS A 173 3.28 11.44 -1.74
CA LYS A 173 3.63 11.26 -3.14
C LYS A 173 4.01 9.81 -3.48
N ALA A 174 4.79 9.16 -2.60
CA ALA A 174 5.19 7.77 -2.79
C ALA A 174 4.00 6.79 -2.73
N GLN A 175 3.00 7.08 -1.89
CA GLN A 175 1.74 6.32 -1.80
C GLN A 175 0.92 6.45 -3.09
N GLU A 176 0.77 7.65 -3.64
CA GLU A 176 0.10 7.87 -4.93
C GLU A 176 0.79 7.13 -6.07
N ASP A 177 2.13 7.22 -6.12
CA ASP A 177 2.93 6.54 -7.13
C ASP A 177 2.75 5.01 -7.02
N LEU A 178 2.69 4.46 -5.81
CA LEU A 178 2.41 3.03 -5.59
C LEU A 178 1.05 2.62 -6.16
N LEU A 179 -0.01 3.41 -5.90
CA LEU A 179 -1.35 3.13 -6.43
C LEU A 179 -1.40 3.24 -7.96
N ALA A 180 -0.70 4.20 -8.54
CA ALA A 180 -0.60 4.34 -10.00
C ALA A 180 0.10 3.13 -10.63
N ILE A 181 1.17 2.65 -9.99
CA ILE A 181 1.93 1.46 -10.41
C ILE A 181 1.08 0.20 -10.31
N GLN A 182 0.39 0.03 -9.19
CA GLN A 182 -0.52 -1.09 -8.97
C GLN A 182 -1.56 -1.18 -10.09
N LYS A 183 -2.18 -0.04 -10.44
CA LYS A 183 -3.15 0.06 -11.53
C LYS A 183 -2.54 -0.21 -12.90
N ARG A 184 -1.32 0.27 -13.15
CA ARG A 184 -0.63 0.12 -14.44
C ARG A 184 -0.19 -1.32 -14.71
N PHE A 185 0.38 -2.00 -13.71
CA PHE A 185 0.94 -3.35 -13.88
C PHE A 185 0.01 -4.47 -13.42
N GLY A 186 -1.06 -4.15 -12.68
CA GLY A 186 -1.95 -5.15 -12.11
C GLY A 186 -1.26 -6.08 -11.09
N THR A 187 -0.17 -5.63 -10.48
CA THR A 187 0.56 -6.40 -9.47
C THR A 187 -0.27 -6.52 -8.19
N THR A 188 -0.23 -7.68 -7.55
CA THR A 188 -0.81 -7.88 -6.22
C THR A 188 0.17 -7.34 -5.19
N ILE A 189 -0.27 -6.42 -4.33
CA ILE A 189 0.62 -5.76 -3.37
C ILE A 189 0.26 -6.20 -1.95
N ILE A 190 1.26 -6.58 -1.17
CA ILE A 190 1.14 -6.82 0.26
C ILE A 190 2.05 -5.84 0.96
N LEU A 191 1.45 -4.94 1.72
CA LEU A 191 2.14 -3.84 2.38
C LEU A 191 1.99 -3.99 3.89
N VAL A 192 3.11 -3.98 4.61
CA VAL A 192 3.11 -3.93 6.08
C VAL A 192 3.31 -2.49 6.51
N THR A 193 2.47 -2.02 7.42
CA THR A 193 2.62 -0.72 8.07
C THR A 193 2.14 -0.77 9.52
N HIS A 194 2.55 0.21 10.32
CA HIS A 194 2.00 0.48 11.64
C HIS A 194 0.96 1.61 11.62
N ASP A 195 0.79 2.29 10.48
CA ASP A 195 -0.09 3.44 10.30
C ASP A 195 -1.44 3.00 9.72
N MET A 196 -2.52 3.21 10.49
CA MET A 196 -3.86 2.87 10.04
C MET A 196 -4.40 3.86 8.98
N GLU A 197 -3.96 5.12 8.97
CA GLU A 197 -4.35 6.06 7.91
C GLU A 197 -3.81 5.61 6.56
N GLU A 198 -2.55 5.15 6.52
CA GLU A 198 -1.94 4.53 5.35
C GLU A 198 -2.74 3.30 4.89
N ALA A 199 -3.14 2.43 5.82
CA ALA A 199 -3.90 1.23 5.50
C ALA A 199 -5.28 1.53 4.90
N VAL A 200 -5.98 2.53 5.45
CA VAL A 200 -7.27 2.99 4.94
C VAL A 200 -7.12 3.64 3.56
N HIS A 201 -6.03 4.39 3.34
CA HIS A 201 -5.79 5.08 2.08
C HIS A 201 -5.39 4.12 0.93
N LEU A 202 -4.54 3.13 1.23
CA LEU A 202 -3.94 2.25 0.22
C LEU A 202 -4.68 0.93 0.02
N GLY A 203 -5.29 0.38 1.07
CA GLY A 203 -5.76 -1.00 1.09
C GLY A 203 -7.11 -1.21 0.43
N ASP A 204 -7.20 -2.19 -0.46
CA ASP A 204 -8.48 -2.80 -0.85
C ASP A 204 -9.04 -3.66 0.31
N LYS A 205 -8.13 -4.32 1.02
CA LYS A 205 -8.38 -5.04 2.27
C LYS A 205 -7.27 -4.78 3.28
N ILE A 206 -7.65 -4.81 4.55
CA ILE A 206 -6.74 -4.60 5.67
C ILE A 206 -6.80 -5.85 6.57
N ALA A 207 -5.62 -6.39 6.89
CA ALA A 207 -5.40 -7.45 7.86
C ALA A 207 -4.85 -6.84 9.16
N VAL A 208 -5.65 -6.85 10.22
CA VAL A 208 -5.23 -6.38 11.54
C VAL A 208 -4.64 -7.55 12.31
N MET A 209 -3.36 -7.44 12.65
CA MET A 209 -2.64 -8.42 13.45
C MET A 209 -2.37 -7.90 14.86
N ASP A 210 -2.60 -8.75 15.86
CA ASP A 210 -2.24 -8.50 17.25
C ASP A 210 -1.70 -9.79 17.89
N ALA A 211 -0.63 -9.66 18.68
CA ALA A 211 0.01 -10.78 19.38
C ALA A 211 0.20 -12.06 18.52
N GLY A 212 0.56 -11.90 17.23
CA GLY A 212 0.79 -13.00 16.29
C GLY A 212 -0.47 -13.56 15.61
N LYS A 213 -1.67 -13.06 15.95
CA LYS A 213 -2.95 -13.52 15.42
C LYS A 213 -3.55 -12.53 14.44
N LEU A 214 -4.33 -13.04 13.48
CA LEU A 214 -5.19 -12.23 12.63
C LEU A 214 -6.49 -11.94 13.39
N VAL A 215 -6.69 -10.69 13.77
CA VAL A 215 -7.84 -10.24 14.58
C VAL A 215 -9.03 -9.87 13.70
N GLN A 216 -8.76 -9.25 12.56
CA GLN A 216 -9.79 -8.86 11.59
C GLN A 216 -9.17 -8.78 10.19
N TYR A 217 -9.91 -9.24 9.18
CA TYR A 217 -9.54 -9.10 7.78
C TYR A 217 -10.75 -8.67 6.97
N ALA A 218 -10.77 -7.41 6.54
CA ALA A 218 -11.95 -6.81 5.92
C ALA A 218 -11.58 -5.60 5.05
N LYS A 219 -12.56 -5.06 4.32
CA LYS A 219 -12.40 -3.79 3.59
C LYS A 219 -12.23 -2.63 4.57
N PRO A 220 -11.55 -1.53 4.19
CA PRO A 220 -11.36 -0.37 5.08
C PRO A 220 -12.66 0.14 5.71
N ALA A 221 -13.72 0.32 4.90
CA ALA A 221 -15.01 0.79 5.39
C ALA A 221 -15.63 -0.11 6.47
N GLU A 222 -15.46 -1.43 6.34
CA GLU A 222 -15.97 -2.40 7.32
C GLU A 222 -15.15 -2.38 8.61
N ILE A 223 -13.83 -2.24 8.55
CA ILE A 223 -13.00 -2.08 9.75
C ILE A 223 -13.35 -0.80 10.51
N LEU A 224 -13.59 0.29 9.79
CA LEU A 224 -13.98 1.58 10.40
C LEU A 224 -15.37 1.52 11.02
N ALA A 225 -16.32 0.84 10.36
CA ALA A 225 -17.70 0.75 10.80
C ALA A 225 -17.90 -0.29 11.91
N ASN A 226 -17.23 -1.44 11.81
CA ASN A 226 -17.45 -2.62 12.61
C ASN A 226 -16.10 -3.23 13.05
N PRO A 227 -15.36 -2.55 13.95
CA PRO A 227 -14.14 -3.12 14.51
C PRO A 227 -14.46 -4.40 15.30
N ALA A 228 -13.73 -5.48 15.03
CA ALA A 228 -14.01 -6.80 15.60
C ALA A 228 -13.59 -6.94 17.08
N SER A 229 -12.77 -6.02 17.60
CA SER A 229 -12.33 -6.01 19.00
C SER A 229 -12.00 -4.61 19.48
N SER A 230 -11.85 -4.46 20.81
CA SER A 230 -11.41 -3.20 21.44
C SER A 230 -10.01 -2.76 20.98
N PHE A 231 -9.15 -3.72 20.64
CA PHE A 231 -7.85 -3.44 20.06
C PHE A 231 -7.99 -2.78 18.67
N VAL A 232 -8.81 -3.37 17.78
CA VAL A 232 -9.05 -2.79 16.45
C VAL A 232 -9.69 -1.42 16.59
N GLU A 233 -10.65 -1.27 17.51
CA GLU A 233 -11.31 0.00 17.81
C GLU A 233 -10.31 1.09 18.21
N THR A 234 -9.34 0.73 19.05
CA THR A 234 -8.26 1.63 19.50
C THR A 234 -7.32 1.98 18.35
N LEU A 235 -6.89 1.00 17.57
CA LEU A 235 -5.98 1.19 16.43
C LEU A 235 -6.60 2.08 15.33
N VAL A 236 -7.91 1.97 15.14
CA VAL A 236 -8.67 2.82 14.22
C VAL A 236 -8.80 4.26 14.72
N GLY A 237 -8.76 4.50 16.04
CA GLY A 237 -8.95 5.82 16.62
C GLY A 237 -10.40 6.29 16.51
N ALA A 238 -11.16 6.17 17.61
CA ALA A 238 -12.61 6.46 17.61
C ALA A 238 -12.97 7.87 17.12
N SER A 239 -12.17 8.88 17.45
CA SER A 239 -12.37 10.28 17.05
C SER A 239 -12.13 10.54 15.56
N GLU A 240 -11.33 9.70 14.90
CA GLU A 240 -10.94 9.90 13.50
C GLU A 240 -11.82 9.11 12.52
N ARG A 241 -12.63 8.15 13.00
CA ARG A 241 -13.50 7.31 12.17
C ARG A 241 -14.34 8.09 11.15
N PRO A 242 -15.06 9.17 11.53
CA PRO A 242 -15.90 9.88 10.57
C PRO A 242 -15.07 10.47 9.43
N PHE A 243 -13.91 11.04 9.74
CA PHE A 243 -13.01 11.63 8.76
C PHE A 243 -12.36 10.58 7.86
N ARG A 244 -11.99 9.41 8.42
CA ARG A 244 -11.45 8.28 7.65
C ARG A 244 -12.51 7.63 6.75
N LEU A 245 -13.78 7.60 7.16
CA LEU A 245 -14.88 7.17 6.28
C LEU A 245 -15.05 8.15 5.12
N LEU A 246 -15.00 9.46 5.40
CA LEU A 246 -15.10 10.49 4.36
C LEU A 246 -13.90 10.50 3.41
N SER A 247 -12.70 10.07 3.84
CA SER A 247 -11.54 9.99 2.94
C SER A 247 -11.67 8.87 1.89
N LEU A 248 -12.50 7.86 2.14
CA LEU A 248 -12.81 6.79 1.18
C LEU A 248 -13.78 7.25 0.08
N GLY A 249 -14.65 8.21 0.38
CA GLY A 249 -15.66 8.73 -0.55
C GLY A 249 -15.15 9.88 -1.42
N ARG A 250 -15.67 10.00 -2.65
CA ARG A 250 -15.39 11.14 -3.53
C ARG A 250 -16.50 12.18 -3.46
N VAL A 251 -16.16 13.45 -3.65
CA VAL A 251 -17.12 14.56 -3.60
C VAL A 251 -18.26 14.36 -4.61
N ARG A 252 -17.95 13.87 -5.81
CA ARG A 252 -18.95 13.57 -6.85
C ARG A 252 -20.07 12.63 -6.40
N ASP A 253 -19.80 11.75 -5.44
CA ASP A 253 -20.77 10.78 -4.92
C ASP A 253 -21.71 11.40 -3.88
N ALA A 254 -21.38 12.60 -3.38
CA ALA A 254 -22.11 13.36 -2.36
C ALA A 254 -22.75 14.65 -2.90
N VAL A 255 -22.78 14.83 -4.22
CA VAL A 255 -23.33 16.04 -4.86
C VAL A 255 -24.84 16.11 -4.65
N GLU A 256 -25.30 17.30 -4.25
CA GLU A 256 -26.68 17.69 -4.14
C GLU A 256 -27.05 18.71 -5.22
N LYS A 257 -28.33 18.75 -5.61
CA LYS A 257 -28.84 19.78 -6.52
C LYS A 257 -28.77 21.16 -5.86
N GLY A 258 -28.29 22.15 -6.61
CA GLY A 258 -28.24 23.55 -6.18
C GLY A 258 -26.94 24.23 -6.57
N THR A 259 -26.85 25.52 -6.25
CA THR A 259 -25.65 26.35 -6.40
C THR A 259 -25.08 26.73 -5.04
N ALA A 260 -23.81 27.10 -5.03
CA ALA A 260 -23.09 27.62 -3.89
C ALA A 260 -22.03 28.60 -4.39
N ASP A 261 -21.68 29.57 -3.55
CA ASP A 261 -20.75 30.64 -3.90
C ASP A 261 -19.29 30.28 -3.58
N GLY A 262 -18.38 30.95 -4.29
CA GLY A 262 -16.93 30.85 -4.09
C GLY A 262 -16.25 29.80 -4.97
N GLU A 263 -15.03 29.45 -4.61
CA GLU A 263 -14.22 28.52 -5.39
C GLU A 263 -14.81 27.10 -5.35
N ALA A 264 -14.87 26.48 -6.54
CA ALA A 264 -15.42 25.15 -6.72
C ALA A 264 -14.39 24.05 -6.43
N ILE A 265 -14.81 23.09 -5.61
CA ILE A 265 -14.01 21.92 -5.28
C ILE A 265 -14.11 20.86 -6.40
N PRO A 266 -12.99 20.21 -6.77
CA PRO A 266 -13.02 19.11 -7.73
C PRO A 266 -13.88 17.92 -7.25
N GLY A 267 -14.66 17.32 -8.15
CA GLY A 267 -15.50 16.16 -7.83
C GLY A 267 -14.71 14.89 -7.50
N ASP A 268 -13.44 14.83 -7.86
CA ASP A 268 -12.50 13.76 -7.52
C ASP A 268 -11.75 13.98 -6.20
N ALA A 269 -11.88 15.15 -5.57
CA ALA A 269 -11.43 15.37 -4.20
C ALA A 269 -12.13 14.42 -3.22
N SER A 270 -11.53 14.19 -2.05
CA SER A 270 -12.17 13.36 -1.02
C SER A 270 -13.29 14.14 -0.32
N GLN A 271 -14.28 13.42 0.22
CA GLN A 271 -15.31 14.05 1.03
C GLN A 271 -14.74 14.65 2.33
N ARG A 272 -13.61 14.13 2.82
CA ARG A 272 -12.86 14.70 3.94
C ARG A 272 -12.33 16.10 3.62
N ASP A 273 -11.74 16.28 2.44
CA ASP A 273 -11.18 17.58 2.02
C ASP A 273 -12.30 18.61 1.84
N ALA A 274 -13.44 18.18 1.28
CA ALA A 274 -14.62 19.04 1.17
C ALA A 274 -15.14 19.50 2.53
N LEU A 275 -15.23 18.59 3.50
CA LEU A 275 -15.65 18.94 4.86
C LEU A 275 -14.65 19.87 5.54
N ALA A 276 -13.34 19.61 5.38
CA ALA A 276 -12.30 20.47 5.93
C ALA A 276 -12.39 21.90 5.37
N GLU A 277 -12.59 22.05 4.06
CA GLU A 277 -12.74 23.35 3.40
C GLU A 277 -14.03 24.06 3.83
N LEU A 278 -15.15 23.35 3.96
CA LEU A 278 -16.42 23.92 4.48
C LEU A 278 -16.23 24.48 5.90
N LEU A 279 -15.60 23.71 6.78
CA LEU A 279 -15.34 24.10 8.17
C LEU A 279 -14.35 25.28 8.25
N TRP A 280 -13.27 25.24 7.46
CA TRP A 280 -12.24 26.27 7.45
C TRP A 280 -12.75 27.60 6.90
N SER A 281 -13.49 27.56 5.79
CA SER A 281 -14.06 28.75 5.17
C SER A 281 -15.33 29.26 5.86
N GLY A 282 -15.90 28.49 6.80
CA GLY A 282 -17.18 28.80 7.43
C GLY A 282 -18.38 28.77 6.46
N ARG A 283 -18.20 28.19 5.27
CA ARG A 283 -19.24 28.11 4.24
C ARG A 283 -20.18 26.93 4.52
N PRO A 284 -21.50 27.09 4.30
CA PRO A 284 -22.45 25.98 4.46
C PRO A 284 -22.43 25.00 3.28
N ALA A 285 -21.94 25.43 2.12
CA ALA A 285 -21.85 24.64 0.90
C ALA A 285 -20.69 25.06 0.00
N LEU A 286 -20.16 24.11 -0.79
CA LEU A 286 -19.16 24.34 -1.84
C LEU A 286 -19.74 23.99 -3.21
N PRO A 287 -19.48 24.80 -4.25
CA PRO A 287 -19.78 24.39 -5.62
C PRO A 287 -18.85 23.24 -6.01
N VAL A 288 -19.36 22.28 -6.78
CA VAL A 288 -18.60 21.10 -7.23
C VAL A 288 -18.39 21.17 -8.74
N LYS A 289 -17.15 20.99 -9.20
CA LYS A 289 -16.80 20.92 -10.61
C LYS A 289 -16.42 19.50 -11.04
N GLY A 290 -16.88 19.08 -12.21
CA GLY A 290 -16.47 17.84 -12.86
C GLY A 290 -15.07 17.95 -13.45
N ALA A 291 -14.52 16.81 -13.88
CA ALA A 291 -13.21 16.75 -14.54
C ALA A 291 -13.18 17.54 -15.87
N ASP A 292 -14.34 17.74 -16.51
CA ASP A 292 -14.52 18.56 -17.71
C ASP A 292 -14.73 20.05 -17.40
N GLY A 293 -14.59 20.45 -16.14
CA GLY A 293 -14.80 21.82 -15.66
C GLY A 293 -16.27 22.21 -15.54
N LYS A 294 -17.23 21.33 -15.87
CA LYS A 294 -18.66 21.66 -15.77
C LYS A 294 -19.14 21.60 -14.31
N PRO A 295 -20.08 22.47 -13.93
CA PRO A 295 -20.68 22.41 -12.60
C PRO A 295 -21.50 21.11 -12.46
N LEU A 296 -21.25 20.36 -11.39
CA LEU A 296 -22.01 19.16 -11.03
C LEU A 296 -23.14 19.45 -10.03
N GLY A 297 -23.00 20.51 -9.25
CA GLY A 297 -23.94 20.90 -8.20
C GLY A 297 -23.19 21.48 -7.01
N ARG A 298 -23.62 21.15 -5.79
CA ARG A 298 -22.96 21.55 -4.55
C ARG A 298 -22.81 20.39 -3.57
N VAL A 299 -21.92 20.54 -2.61
CA VAL A 299 -21.80 19.66 -1.45
C VAL A 299 -22.00 20.48 -0.18
N THR A 300 -22.70 19.95 0.82
CA THR A 300 -23.07 20.66 2.05
C THR A 300 -22.45 20.01 3.29
N VAL A 301 -22.31 20.77 4.38
CA VAL A 301 -21.88 20.22 5.68
C VAL A 301 -22.81 19.08 6.11
N ASP A 302 -24.13 19.31 6.08
CA ASP A 302 -25.13 18.32 6.49
C ASP A 302 -25.08 17.05 5.64
N GLY A 303 -24.88 17.18 4.32
CA GLY A 303 -24.75 16.07 3.40
C GLY A 303 -23.53 15.20 3.69
N LEU A 304 -22.41 15.83 4.04
CA LEU A 304 -21.17 15.12 4.40
C LEU A 304 -21.25 14.49 5.79
N VAL A 305 -21.81 15.19 6.79
CA VAL A 305 -21.97 14.65 8.14
C VAL A 305 -22.81 13.38 8.14
N LYS A 306 -23.89 13.33 7.32
CA LYS A 306 -24.70 12.10 7.15
C LYS A 306 -23.89 10.92 6.61
N ARG A 307 -22.89 11.18 5.76
CA ARG A 307 -22.01 10.14 5.18
C ARG A 307 -20.88 9.73 6.11
N ALA A 308 -20.54 10.57 7.08
CA ALA A 308 -19.56 10.27 8.11
C ALA A 308 -20.14 9.40 9.25
N ALA A 309 -21.48 9.24 9.28
CA ALA A 309 -22.15 8.37 10.22
C ALA A 309 -21.75 6.90 9.99
N ARG A 310 -21.78 6.12 11.07
CA ARG A 310 -21.51 4.67 11.01
C ARG A 310 -22.43 4.03 9.96
N PRO A 311 -21.88 3.35 8.93
CA PRO A 311 -22.66 2.60 7.97
C PRO A 311 -23.57 1.58 8.69
N ALA A 312 -24.80 1.46 8.22
CA ALA A 312 -25.77 0.47 8.70
C ALA A 312 -25.38 -0.94 8.25
#